data_AF-M7U448-F1
#
_entry.id   AF-M7U448-F1
#
_cell.length_a   1.000
_cell.length_b   1.000
_cell.length_c   1.000
_cell.angle_alpha   90.00
_cell.angle_beta   90.00
_cell.angle_gamma   90.00
#
_symmetry.space_group_name_H-M   'P 1'
#
loop_
_entity.id
_entity.type
_entity.pdbx_description
1 polymer ?
#
loop_
_entity_poly.entity_id
_entity_poly.type
_entity_poly.pdbx_seq_one_letter_code
_entity_poly.pdbx_strand_id
1 'polypeptide(L)'
;MAFTISRLTEDDIPGAVNTIQEAFKEDPYNLWIYNDRSKLNLVRNSVSLGIRCRWGIRNGLFYVAKDSQSHRVLGVAMWLPPKSAGSPETWAEWIDSWAMWAQQVGMNIWYGRGGLNVKRYYIWKDRQAEAQSNIWTDPRGYYFLNIMVVHPDAQGRGIGKALAKEVTSIADAEGKRCYLESSRDVPNMKIYETFGFHFEKKMVCDDEGDTCNIYCMTREPQTDSKGSKKDVHGLDEPFCVNELENSSVPRLGMAWFVQSSLALSVVRKSGKLSKISEQTENDWDNVQVPGR
;
A
#
# COMPACT_ATOMS: atom_id res chain seq x y z
N MET A 1 5.15 29.83 4.59
CA MET A 1 5.30 28.98 5.79
C MET A 1 6.27 27.85 5.48
N ALA A 2 7.39 27.80 6.19
CA ALA A 2 8.41 26.76 6.04
C ALA A 2 7.93 25.43 6.65
N PHE A 3 8.37 24.31 6.08
CA PHE A 3 8.16 22.98 6.61
C PHE A 3 9.47 22.20 6.56
N THR A 4 9.58 21.17 7.40
CA THR A 4 10.72 20.24 7.44
C THR A 4 10.23 18.82 7.20
N ILE A 5 11.05 18.01 6.54
CA ILE A 5 10.78 16.58 6.36
C ILE A 5 11.65 15.77 7.30
N SER A 6 11.07 14.77 7.94
CA SER A 6 11.77 13.82 8.79
C SER A 6 11.15 12.43 8.69
N ARG A 7 11.87 11.42 9.18
CA ARG A 7 11.27 10.10 9.46
C ARG A 7 10.11 10.24 10.45
N LEU A 8 9.05 9.47 10.26
CA LEU A 8 7.94 9.36 11.21
C LEU A 8 8.46 8.80 12.54
N THR A 9 8.12 9.44 13.65
CA THR A 9 8.30 8.91 15.01
C THR A 9 6.94 8.54 15.63
N GLU A 10 6.94 7.86 16.79
CA GLU A 10 5.70 7.54 17.52
C GLU A 10 4.91 8.81 17.89
N ASP A 11 5.60 9.89 18.26
CA ASP A 11 4.98 11.18 18.61
C ASP A 11 4.26 11.84 17.43
N ASP A 12 4.68 11.54 16.20
CA ASP A 12 4.06 12.06 14.99
C ASP A 12 2.77 11.31 14.61
N ILE A 13 2.52 10.11 15.17
CA ILE A 13 1.41 9.22 14.77
C ILE A 13 0.03 9.90 14.88
N PRO A 14 -0.33 10.60 15.97
CA PRO A 14 -1.63 11.26 16.05
C PRO A 14 -1.84 12.29 14.92
N GLY A 15 -0.80 13.07 14.61
CA GLY A 15 -0.83 14.06 13.52
C GLY A 15 -0.86 13.41 12.14
N ALA A 16 -0.13 12.32 11.94
CA ALA A 16 -0.15 11.53 10.72
C ALA A 16 -1.53 10.91 10.46
N VAL A 17 -2.12 10.29 11.48
CA VAL A 17 -3.48 9.70 11.41
C VAL A 17 -4.50 10.76 11.05
N ASN A 18 -4.48 11.91 11.72
CA ASN A 18 -5.38 13.02 11.42
C ASN A 18 -5.22 13.49 9.95
N THR A 19 -3.98 13.69 9.51
CA THR A 19 -3.69 14.10 8.12
C THR A 19 -4.21 13.10 7.10
N ILE A 20 -4.03 11.80 7.36
CA ILE A 20 -4.53 10.71 6.51
C ILE A 20 -6.06 10.72 6.45
N GLN A 21 -6.73 10.82 7.60
CA GLN A 21 -8.18 10.84 7.65
C GLN A 21 -8.76 12.04 6.91
N GLU A 22 -8.23 13.24 7.15
CA GLU A 22 -8.69 14.47 6.48
C GLU A 22 -8.48 14.40 4.97
N ALA A 23 -7.33 13.93 4.51
CA ALA A 23 -7.04 13.82 3.08
C ALA A 23 -7.91 12.77 2.37
N PHE A 24 -8.27 11.67 3.05
CA PHE A 24 -9.06 10.59 2.46
C PHE A 24 -10.58 10.76 2.58
N LYS A 25 -11.09 11.82 3.23
CA LYS A 25 -12.55 12.04 3.37
C LYS A 25 -13.31 11.94 2.04
N GLU A 26 -12.76 12.57 1.00
CA GLU A 26 -13.32 12.67 -0.34
C GLU A 26 -12.55 11.82 -1.37
N ASP A 27 -11.77 10.84 -0.91
CA ASP A 27 -11.00 9.99 -1.80
C ASP A 27 -11.89 8.93 -2.48
N PRO A 28 -11.85 8.78 -3.82
CA PRO A 28 -12.74 7.86 -4.53
C PRO A 28 -12.63 6.40 -4.05
N TYR A 29 -11.41 5.93 -3.78
CA TYR A 29 -11.20 4.58 -3.26
C TYR A 29 -11.73 4.45 -1.83
N ASN A 30 -11.50 5.45 -0.97
CA ASN A 30 -12.02 5.46 0.39
C ASN A 30 -13.56 5.45 0.42
N LEU A 31 -14.20 6.26 -0.43
CA LEU A 31 -15.65 6.30 -0.57
C LEU A 31 -16.20 4.97 -1.11
N TRP A 32 -15.50 4.36 -2.07
CA TRP A 32 -15.91 3.08 -2.63
C TRP A 32 -15.78 1.93 -1.61
N ILE A 33 -14.70 1.86 -0.84
CA ILE A 33 -14.48 0.77 0.12
C ILE A 33 -15.25 0.93 1.44
N TYR A 34 -15.52 2.18 1.86
CA TYR A 34 -16.41 2.52 2.97
C TYR A 34 -17.72 3.11 2.41
N ASN A 35 -18.41 2.32 1.60
CA ASN A 35 -19.60 2.74 0.85
C ASN A 35 -20.77 3.16 1.75
N ASP A 36 -20.87 2.59 2.95
CA ASP A 36 -21.81 3.04 3.97
C ASP A 36 -21.09 3.91 5.02
N ARG A 37 -21.12 5.22 4.81
CA ARG A 37 -20.46 6.21 5.68
C ARG A 37 -21.03 6.26 7.09
N SER A 38 -22.29 5.85 7.29
CA SER A 38 -22.89 5.78 8.63
C SER A 38 -22.23 4.74 9.53
N LYS A 39 -21.61 3.72 8.92
CA LYS A 39 -20.87 2.65 9.61
C LYS A 39 -19.38 2.96 9.81
N LEU A 40 -18.88 4.08 9.27
CA LEU A 40 -17.48 4.46 9.39
C LEU A 40 -17.13 4.82 10.83
N ASN A 41 -16.22 4.07 11.45
CA ASN A 41 -15.73 4.35 12.78
C ASN A 41 -14.33 4.96 12.73
N LEU A 42 -14.23 6.28 12.90
CA LEU A 42 -12.96 7.02 12.86
C LEU A 42 -12.04 6.70 14.05
N VAL A 43 -12.58 6.34 15.21
CA VAL A 43 -11.77 5.90 16.37
C VAL A 43 -11.06 4.59 16.04
N ARG A 44 -11.81 3.60 15.54
CA ARG A 44 -11.24 2.33 15.05
C ARG A 44 -10.25 2.57 13.92
N ASN A 45 -10.59 3.42 12.96
CA ASN A 45 -9.70 3.76 11.85
C ASN A 45 -8.38 4.36 12.37
N SER A 46 -8.42 5.21 13.39
CA SER A 46 -7.24 5.79 14.04
C SER A 46 -6.35 4.71 14.67
N VAL A 47 -6.95 3.73 15.35
CA VAL A 47 -6.21 2.58 15.90
C VAL A 47 -5.55 1.78 14.78
N SER A 48 -6.28 1.48 13.70
CA SER A 48 -5.75 0.72 12.55
C SER A 48 -4.60 1.45 11.86
N LEU A 49 -4.75 2.74 11.61
CA LEU A 49 -3.70 3.57 11.03
C LEU A 49 -2.50 3.69 11.96
N GLY A 50 -2.70 3.79 13.28
CA GLY A 50 -1.61 3.77 14.25
C GLY A 50 -0.80 2.48 14.24
N ILE A 51 -1.47 1.32 14.13
CA ILE A 51 -0.80 0.01 13.97
C ILE A 51 0.05 0.00 12.69
N ARG A 52 -0.50 0.51 11.57
CA ARG A 52 0.22 0.59 10.29
C ARG A 52 1.39 1.57 10.34
N CYS A 53 1.24 2.68 11.06
CA CYS A 53 2.33 3.64 11.30
C CYS A 53 3.49 2.97 12.04
N ARG A 54 3.22 2.28 13.16
CA ARG A 54 4.24 1.56 13.92
C ARG A 54 4.95 0.49 13.11
N TRP A 55 4.20 -0.28 12.31
CA TRP A 55 4.79 -1.23 11.39
C TRP A 55 5.66 -0.53 10.34
N GLY A 56 5.19 0.59 9.77
CA GLY A 56 5.90 1.36 8.76
C GLY A 56 7.15 2.08 9.26
N ILE A 57 7.21 2.46 10.54
CA ILE A 57 8.44 2.97 11.18
C ILE A 57 9.58 1.95 11.07
N ARG A 58 9.25 0.66 11.22
CA ARG A 58 10.20 -0.45 11.25
C ARG A 58 10.51 -1.05 9.89
N ASN A 59 9.51 -1.12 9.01
CA ASN A 59 9.58 -1.92 7.78
C ASN A 59 9.52 -1.08 6.49
N GLY A 60 9.12 0.19 6.59
CA GLY A 60 8.94 1.07 5.45
C GLY A 60 9.87 2.27 5.48
N LEU A 61 9.83 3.05 4.40
CA LEU A 61 10.35 4.40 4.39
C LEU A 61 9.24 5.41 4.66
N PHE A 62 8.96 5.66 5.94
CA PHE A 62 7.85 6.52 6.37
C PHE A 62 8.37 7.91 6.76
N TYR A 63 7.95 8.92 6.01
CA TYR A 63 8.28 10.32 6.20
C TYR A 63 7.06 11.17 6.55
N VAL A 64 7.30 12.23 7.31
CA VAL A 64 6.32 13.28 7.61
C VAL A 64 6.90 14.64 7.23
N ALA A 65 6.04 15.51 6.72
CA ALA A 65 6.31 16.94 6.58
C ALA A 65 5.66 17.66 7.75
N LYS A 66 6.44 18.43 8.52
CA LYS A 66 5.98 19.17 9.69
C LYS A 66 6.15 20.66 9.50
N ASP A 67 5.18 21.43 9.97
CA ASP A 67 5.31 22.87 10.06
C ASP A 67 6.48 23.24 10.97
N SER A 68 7.35 24.16 10.55
CA SER A 68 8.58 24.47 11.28
C SER A 68 8.33 25.16 12.63
N GLN A 69 7.17 25.78 12.83
CA GLN A 69 6.85 26.51 14.07
C GLN A 69 5.93 25.70 14.98
N SER A 70 4.82 25.20 14.44
CA SER A 70 3.82 24.48 15.23
C SER A 70 4.13 22.98 15.39
N HIS A 71 5.12 22.46 14.65
CA HIS A 71 5.43 21.02 14.56
C HIS A 71 4.26 20.13 14.14
N ARG A 72 3.15 20.73 13.69
CA ARG A 72 1.99 20.01 13.16
C ARG A 72 2.38 19.24 11.92
N VAL A 73 1.94 17.99 11.83
CA VAL A 73 2.06 17.17 10.62
C VAL A 73 1.17 17.74 9.52
N LEU A 74 1.77 18.09 8.39
CA LEU A 74 1.12 18.69 7.22
C LEU A 74 0.99 17.68 6.06
N GLY A 75 1.78 16.62 6.05
CA GLY A 75 1.76 15.61 5.00
C GLY A 75 2.54 14.38 5.43
N VAL A 76 2.21 13.24 4.83
CA VAL A 76 2.88 11.97 5.11
C VAL A 76 3.12 11.22 3.82
N ALA A 77 4.22 10.47 3.76
CA ALA A 77 4.51 9.55 2.67
C ALA A 77 5.15 8.27 3.22
N MET A 78 4.58 7.13 2.86
CA MET A 78 5.16 5.82 3.18
C MET A 78 5.50 5.10 1.89
N TRP A 79 6.76 4.69 1.82
CA TRP A 79 7.24 3.83 0.77
C TRP A 79 7.62 2.46 1.32
N LEU A 80 7.54 1.45 0.48
CA LEU A 80 8.09 0.13 0.76
C LEU A 80 9.38 -0.03 -0.06
N PRO A 81 10.48 -0.50 0.55
CA PRO A 81 11.72 -0.73 -0.16
C PRO A 81 11.56 -1.86 -1.19
N PRO A 82 12.37 -1.87 -2.27
CA PRO A 82 12.33 -2.91 -3.26
C PRO A 82 12.70 -4.26 -2.63
N LYS A 83 11.96 -5.30 -2.99
CA LYS A 83 12.31 -6.69 -2.69
C LYS A 83 12.70 -7.39 -3.98
N SER A 84 13.89 -7.99 -4.00
CA SER A 84 14.33 -8.78 -5.13
C SER A 84 13.44 -10.01 -5.31
N ALA A 85 13.17 -10.38 -6.55
CA ALA A 85 12.42 -11.59 -6.87
C ALA A 85 13.12 -12.80 -6.22
N GLY A 86 12.37 -13.60 -5.47
CA GLY A 86 12.88 -14.79 -4.78
C GLY A 86 13.62 -14.54 -3.47
N SER A 87 13.81 -13.29 -3.03
CA SER A 87 14.41 -13.02 -1.70
C SER A 87 13.47 -13.55 -0.60
N PRO A 88 13.95 -14.40 0.33
CA PRO A 88 13.12 -14.88 1.43
C PRO A 88 12.78 -13.72 2.38
N GLU A 89 11.63 -13.82 3.02
CA GLU A 89 11.28 -12.93 4.12
C GLU A 89 12.24 -13.16 5.29
N THR A 90 12.75 -12.07 5.86
CA THR A 90 13.58 -12.16 7.06
C THR A 90 12.74 -12.48 8.29
N TRP A 91 13.35 -13.05 9.33
CA TRP A 91 12.65 -13.31 10.60
C TRP A 91 12.07 -12.03 11.22
N ALA A 92 12.77 -10.90 11.11
CA ALA A 92 12.27 -9.62 11.61
C ALA A 92 10.99 -9.19 10.89
N GLU A 93 10.98 -9.25 9.55
CA GLU A 93 9.80 -8.93 8.74
C GLU A 93 8.63 -9.89 9.03
N TRP A 94 8.94 -11.18 9.20
CA TRP A 94 7.95 -12.20 9.54
C TRP A 94 7.31 -11.89 10.91
N ILE A 95 8.13 -11.66 11.94
CA ILE A 95 7.65 -11.33 13.30
C ILE A 95 6.83 -10.03 13.26
N ASP A 96 7.32 -8.99 12.62
CA ASP A 96 6.63 -7.70 12.53
C ASP A 96 5.29 -7.83 11.80
N SER A 97 5.23 -8.67 10.76
CA SER A 97 3.99 -8.97 10.02
C SER A 97 2.98 -9.71 10.89
N TRP A 98 3.41 -10.70 11.68
CA TRP A 98 2.54 -11.41 12.62
C TRP A 98 2.09 -10.53 13.79
N ALA A 99 2.97 -9.70 14.32
CA ALA A 99 2.63 -8.75 15.39
C ALA A 99 1.58 -7.74 14.90
N MET A 100 1.74 -7.20 13.69
CA MET A 100 0.76 -6.31 13.07
C MET A 100 -0.57 -7.04 12.81
N TRP A 101 -0.53 -8.27 12.32
CA TRP A 101 -1.73 -9.09 12.13
C TRP A 101 -2.48 -9.33 13.45
N ALA A 102 -1.78 -9.73 14.51
CA ALA A 102 -2.40 -9.98 15.82
C ALA A 102 -3.05 -8.71 16.40
N GLN A 103 -2.39 -7.55 16.26
CA GLN A 103 -2.97 -6.25 16.65
C GLN A 103 -4.21 -5.91 15.83
N GLN A 104 -4.21 -6.17 14.52
CA GLN A 104 -5.36 -5.93 13.65
C GLN A 104 -6.53 -6.86 13.99
N VAL A 105 -6.27 -8.12 14.33
CA VAL A 105 -7.30 -9.08 14.81
C VAL A 105 -7.87 -8.64 16.14
N GLY A 106 -7.03 -8.30 17.12
CA GLY A 106 -7.48 -7.79 18.42
C GLY A 106 -8.34 -6.53 18.28
N MET A 107 -7.92 -5.59 17.43
CA MET A 107 -8.71 -4.41 17.11
C MET A 107 -10.06 -4.77 16.46
N ASN A 108 -10.08 -5.73 15.53
CA ASN A 108 -11.33 -6.16 14.89
C ASN A 108 -12.28 -6.87 15.87
N ILE A 109 -11.76 -7.58 16.87
CA ILE A 109 -12.56 -8.17 17.94
C ILE A 109 -13.18 -7.08 18.80
N TRP A 110 -12.41 -6.05 19.15
CA TRP A 110 -12.85 -4.98 20.05
C TRP A 110 -13.79 -3.96 19.39
N TYR A 111 -13.45 -3.52 18.18
CA TYR A 111 -14.13 -2.41 17.49
C TYR A 111 -14.98 -2.87 16.30
N GLY A 112 -14.98 -4.17 15.98
CA GLY A 112 -15.53 -4.66 14.72
C GLY A 112 -14.72 -4.20 13.50
N ARG A 113 -15.35 -4.23 12.32
CA ARG A 113 -14.70 -3.88 11.04
C ARG A 113 -14.74 -2.39 10.70
N GLY A 114 -15.43 -1.57 11.49
CA GLY A 114 -15.47 -0.11 11.34
C GLY A 114 -15.97 0.38 9.97
N GLY A 115 -16.97 -0.30 9.40
CA GLY A 115 -17.59 0.06 8.13
C GLY A 115 -16.86 -0.44 6.87
N LEU A 116 -15.76 -1.20 7.01
CA LEU A 116 -15.03 -1.74 5.87
C LEU A 116 -15.88 -2.75 5.08
N ASN A 117 -16.09 -2.50 3.78
CA ASN A 117 -16.66 -3.48 2.88
C ASN A 117 -15.59 -4.53 2.50
N VAL A 118 -15.72 -5.72 3.07
CA VAL A 118 -14.74 -6.80 2.92
C VAL A 118 -14.72 -7.37 1.49
N LYS A 119 -15.87 -7.41 0.80
CA LYS A 119 -15.95 -7.86 -0.60
C LYS A 119 -15.10 -6.94 -1.48
N ARG A 120 -15.33 -5.62 -1.37
CA ARG A 120 -14.58 -4.58 -2.10
C ARG A 120 -13.09 -4.57 -1.77
N TYR A 121 -12.74 -4.82 -0.50
CA TYR A 121 -11.34 -4.99 -0.10
C TYR A 121 -10.64 -6.11 -0.88
N TYR A 122 -11.27 -7.28 -1.01
CA TYR A 122 -10.69 -8.39 -1.76
C TYR A 122 -10.67 -8.15 -3.27
N ILE A 123 -11.72 -7.53 -3.83
CA ILE A 123 -11.72 -7.10 -5.24
C ILE A 123 -10.49 -6.23 -5.52
N TRP A 124 -10.24 -5.21 -4.69
CA TRP A 124 -9.05 -4.37 -4.84
C TRP A 124 -7.75 -5.16 -4.70
N LYS A 125 -7.65 -6.08 -3.73
CA LYS A 125 -6.45 -6.90 -3.54
C LYS A 125 -6.14 -7.81 -4.71
N ASP A 126 -7.16 -8.45 -5.28
CA ASP A 126 -6.98 -9.34 -6.44
C ASP A 126 -6.52 -8.54 -7.66
N ARG A 127 -7.13 -7.37 -7.91
CA ARG A 127 -6.74 -6.50 -9.01
C ARG A 127 -5.34 -5.90 -8.80
N GLN A 128 -5.00 -5.53 -7.58
CA GLN A 128 -3.66 -5.04 -7.22
C GLN A 128 -2.61 -6.11 -7.48
N ALA A 129 -2.86 -7.35 -7.06
CA ALA A 129 -1.95 -8.47 -7.31
C ALA A 129 -1.76 -8.74 -8.81
N GLU A 130 -2.85 -8.72 -9.59
CA GLU A 130 -2.82 -8.86 -11.06
C GLU A 130 -2.04 -7.70 -11.72
N ALA A 131 -2.25 -6.46 -11.29
CA ALA A 131 -1.53 -5.31 -11.83
C ALA A 131 -0.03 -5.39 -11.51
N GLN A 132 0.32 -5.66 -10.24
CA GLN A 132 1.71 -5.74 -9.81
C GLN A 132 2.43 -6.92 -10.48
N SER A 133 1.81 -8.09 -10.65
CA SER A 133 2.46 -9.22 -11.35
C SER A 133 2.78 -8.92 -12.81
N ASN A 134 2.00 -8.05 -13.46
CA ASN A 134 2.20 -7.65 -14.85
C ASN A 134 3.20 -6.48 -15.00
N ILE A 135 3.21 -5.56 -14.03
CA ILE A 135 4.03 -4.33 -14.10
C ILE A 135 5.42 -4.53 -13.46
N TRP A 136 5.51 -5.30 -12.38
CA TRP A 136 6.75 -5.46 -11.61
C TRP A 136 7.69 -6.49 -12.27
N THR A 137 8.25 -6.09 -13.40
CA THR A 137 9.11 -6.92 -14.25
C THR A 137 10.59 -6.86 -13.90
N ASP A 138 11.04 -5.83 -13.17
CA ASP A 138 12.44 -5.74 -12.73
C ASP A 138 12.67 -6.70 -11.55
N PRO A 139 13.54 -7.73 -11.70
CA PRO A 139 13.82 -8.68 -10.64
C PRO A 139 14.46 -8.05 -9.40
N ARG A 140 14.97 -6.82 -9.52
CA ARG A 140 15.56 -6.03 -8.43
C ARG A 140 14.51 -5.35 -7.55
N GLY A 141 13.23 -5.42 -7.92
CA GLY A 141 12.10 -4.84 -7.20
C GLY A 141 11.88 -3.34 -7.44
N TYR A 142 10.77 -2.82 -6.90
CA TYR A 142 10.35 -1.42 -7.00
C TYR A 142 10.25 -0.77 -5.63
N TYR A 143 10.65 0.49 -5.53
CA TYR A 143 10.20 1.36 -4.43
C TYR A 143 8.71 1.63 -4.61
N PHE A 144 7.86 1.12 -3.71
CA PHE A 144 6.41 1.27 -3.82
C PHE A 144 5.91 2.39 -2.91
N LEU A 145 5.41 3.48 -3.48
CA LEU A 145 4.70 4.53 -2.75
C LEU A 145 3.32 4.03 -2.32
N ASN A 146 3.24 3.56 -1.08
CA ASN A 146 2.04 2.93 -0.55
C ASN A 146 0.97 3.94 -0.14
N ILE A 147 1.38 5.07 0.42
CA ILE A 147 0.49 6.18 0.76
C ILE A 147 1.26 7.49 0.65
N MET A 148 0.66 8.49 0.02
CA MET A 148 1.13 9.87 0.09
C MET A 148 -0.05 10.81 0.16
N VAL A 149 -0.10 11.62 1.21
CA VAL A 149 -1.18 12.57 1.43
C VAL A 149 -0.62 13.87 2.00
N VAL A 150 -1.31 14.96 1.69
CA VAL A 150 -1.07 16.28 2.26
C VAL A 150 -2.38 16.76 2.84
N HIS A 151 -2.33 17.29 4.06
CA HIS A 151 -3.48 17.84 4.74
C HIS A 151 -4.15 18.90 3.84
N PRO A 152 -5.49 18.93 3.70
CA PRO A 152 -6.18 19.82 2.75
C PRO A 152 -5.77 21.31 2.84
N ASP A 153 -5.63 21.85 4.05
CA ASP A 153 -5.20 23.24 4.29
C ASP A 153 -3.73 23.53 3.94
N ALA A 154 -2.94 22.51 3.62
CA ALA A 154 -1.51 22.60 3.33
C ALA A 154 -1.17 22.22 1.88
N GLN A 155 -2.18 21.93 1.05
CA GLN A 155 -2.00 21.63 -0.37
C GLN A 155 -1.50 22.85 -1.16
N GLY A 156 -0.94 22.61 -2.35
CA GLY A 156 -0.39 23.67 -3.20
C GLY A 156 0.95 24.27 -2.73
N ARG A 157 1.49 23.81 -1.59
CA ARG A 157 2.74 24.31 -0.98
C ARG A 157 4.01 23.53 -1.37
N GLY A 158 3.91 22.60 -2.32
CA GLY A 158 5.04 21.75 -2.74
C GLY A 158 5.40 20.60 -1.78
N ILE A 159 4.62 20.37 -0.72
CA ILE A 159 4.88 19.33 0.29
C ILE A 159 4.93 17.92 -0.32
N GLY A 160 3.96 17.57 -1.16
CA GLY A 160 3.93 16.24 -1.80
C GLY A 160 5.16 16.00 -2.69
N LYS A 161 5.62 17.02 -3.41
CA LYS A 161 6.85 16.95 -4.22
C LYS A 161 8.08 16.71 -3.35
N ALA A 162 8.18 17.42 -2.23
CA ALA A 162 9.29 17.28 -1.31
C ALA A 162 9.30 15.89 -0.65
N LEU A 163 8.14 15.38 -0.22
CA LEU A 163 8.00 14.02 0.32
C LEU A 163 8.35 12.92 -0.68
N ALA A 164 7.89 13.05 -1.93
CA ALA A 164 8.24 12.09 -2.98
C ALA A 164 9.76 12.09 -3.26
N LYS A 165 10.38 13.28 -3.26
CA LYS A 165 11.80 13.46 -3.56
C LYS A 165 12.72 12.71 -2.59
N GLU A 166 12.34 12.55 -1.32
CA GLU A 166 13.12 11.80 -0.33
C GLU A 166 13.45 10.37 -0.78
N VAL A 167 12.49 9.68 -1.40
CA VAL A 167 12.68 8.29 -1.84
C VAL A 167 13.05 8.20 -3.31
N THR A 168 12.55 9.08 -4.17
CA THR A 168 12.97 9.04 -5.58
C THR A 168 14.46 9.34 -5.74
N SER A 169 15.04 10.21 -4.91
CA SER A 169 16.49 10.48 -4.97
C SER A 169 17.33 9.26 -4.55
N ILE A 170 16.83 8.46 -3.59
CA ILE A 170 17.44 7.18 -3.21
C ILE A 170 17.31 6.18 -4.36
N ALA A 171 16.12 6.07 -4.94
CA ALA A 171 15.86 5.19 -6.08
C ALA A 171 16.74 5.54 -7.29
N ASP A 172 16.95 6.83 -7.57
CA ASP A 172 17.83 7.32 -8.63
C ASP A 172 19.29 6.92 -8.37
N ALA A 173 19.78 7.14 -7.15
CA ALA A 173 21.14 6.77 -6.75
C ALA A 173 21.38 5.24 -6.80
N GLU A 174 20.37 4.44 -6.51
CA GLU A 174 20.44 2.98 -6.55
C GLU A 174 20.09 2.39 -7.93
N GLY A 175 19.70 3.22 -8.90
CA GLY A 175 19.25 2.76 -10.22
C GLY A 175 18.02 1.84 -10.14
N LYS A 176 17.10 2.12 -9.22
CA LYS A 176 15.87 1.36 -8.95
C LYS A 176 14.65 2.10 -9.46
N ARG A 177 13.64 1.32 -9.88
CA ARG A 177 12.35 1.87 -10.31
C ARG A 177 11.46 2.18 -9.12
N CYS A 178 10.54 3.12 -9.32
CA CYS A 178 9.46 3.39 -8.39
C CYS A 178 8.11 2.97 -8.98
N TYR A 179 7.16 2.65 -8.11
CA TYR A 179 5.79 2.33 -8.48
C TYR A 179 4.81 3.01 -7.52
N LEU A 180 3.65 3.41 -8.01
CA LEU A 180 2.56 3.95 -7.19
C LEU A 180 1.19 3.58 -7.76
N GLU A 181 0.18 3.72 -6.90
CA GLU A 181 -1.22 3.55 -7.23
C GLU A 181 -1.99 4.79 -6.77
N SER A 182 -2.66 5.48 -7.70
CA SER A 182 -3.49 6.66 -7.39
C SER A 182 -4.97 6.33 -7.56
N SER A 183 -5.79 6.65 -6.56
CA SER A 183 -7.26 6.54 -6.58
C SER A 183 -7.98 7.70 -7.28
N ARG A 184 -7.22 8.69 -7.75
CA ARG A 184 -7.75 9.87 -8.43
C ARG A 184 -6.92 10.18 -9.67
N ASP A 185 -7.62 10.53 -10.75
CA ASP A 185 -7.01 10.96 -12.00
C ASP A 185 -6.51 12.41 -11.88
N VAL A 186 -7.42 13.37 -12.05
CA VAL A 186 -7.13 14.80 -11.94
C VAL A 186 -7.27 15.26 -10.48
N PRO A 187 -6.30 16.01 -9.92
CA PRO A 187 -5.04 16.48 -10.51
C PRO A 187 -3.83 15.55 -10.29
N ASN A 188 -4.00 14.43 -9.58
CA ASN A 188 -2.91 13.60 -9.08
C ASN A 188 -1.98 13.07 -10.18
N MET A 189 -2.51 12.58 -11.29
CA MET A 189 -1.72 12.04 -12.40
C MET A 189 -0.71 13.05 -12.93
N LYS A 190 -1.16 14.28 -13.21
CA LYS A 190 -0.29 15.38 -13.66
C LYS A 190 0.76 15.73 -12.61
N ILE A 191 0.41 15.68 -11.33
CA ILE A 191 1.37 15.92 -10.25
C ILE A 191 2.46 14.84 -10.26
N TYR A 192 2.08 13.57 -10.36
CA TYR A 192 3.04 12.45 -10.40
C TYR A 192 3.91 12.46 -11.67
N GLU A 193 3.36 12.87 -12.81
CA GLU A 193 4.12 13.10 -14.04
C GLU A 193 5.25 14.12 -13.84
N THR A 194 4.99 15.20 -13.08
CA THR A 194 6.06 16.18 -12.75
C THR A 194 7.16 15.61 -11.85
N PHE A 195 6.93 14.45 -11.21
CA PHE A 195 7.92 13.73 -10.43
C PHE A 195 8.66 12.68 -11.28
N GLY A 196 8.31 12.54 -12.56
CA GLY A 196 8.89 11.57 -13.48
C GLY A 196 8.15 10.23 -13.54
N PHE A 197 6.94 10.15 -12.97
CA PHE A 197 6.10 8.96 -13.13
C PHE A 197 5.38 8.96 -14.49
N HIS A 198 5.17 7.77 -15.03
CA HIS A 198 4.44 7.53 -16.25
C HIS A 198 3.29 6.57 -15.98
N PHE A 199 2.15 6.85 -16.62
CA PHE A 199 0.98 5.98 -16.53
C PHE A 199 1.24 4.64 -17.22
N GLU A 200 0.91 3.54 -16.54
CA GLU A 200 1.07 2.18 -17.06
C GLU A 200 -0.28 1.52 -17.34
N LYS A 201 -1.16 1.51 -16.32
CA LYS A 201 -2.42 0.77 -16.36
C LYS A 201 -3.49 1.46 -15.55
N LYS A 202 -4.71 1.47 -16.09
CA LYS A 202 -5.91 1.76 -15.31
C LYS A 202 -6.45 0.44 -14.78
N MET A 203 -6.35 0.24 -13.47
CA MET A 203 -6.95 -0.87 -12.75
C MET A 203 -8.39 -0.53 -12.39
N VAL A 204 -9.35 -1.31 -12.89
CA VAL A 204 -10.77 -1.15 -12.57
C VAL A 204 -11.16 -2.13 -11.48
N CYS A 205 -11.56 -1.61 -10.32
CA CYS A 205 -12.20 -2.39 -9.26
C CYS A 205 -13.71 -2.28 -9.44
N ASP A 206 -14.35 -3.37 -9.83
CA ASP A 206 -15.79 -3.41 -10.15
C ASP A 206 -16.53 -4.28 -9.13
N ASP A 207 -17.53 -3.70 -8.49
CA ASP A 207 -18.48 -4.39 -7.63
C ASP A 207 -19.90 -4.20 -8.20
N GLU A 208 -20.28 -5.08 -9.12
CA GLU A 208 -21.62 -5.12 -9.74
C GLU A 208 -22.03 -3.81 -10.42
N GLY A 209 -21.09 -3.14 -11.10
CA GLY A 209 -21.30 -1.90 -11.82
C GLY A 209 -20.90 -0.64 -11.05
N ASP A 210 -20.71 -0.73 -9.72
CA ASP A 210 -20.09 0.35 -8.94
C ASP A 210 -18.57 0.21 -9.00
N THR A 211 -17.93 1.10 -9.78
CA THR A 211 -16.52 0.99 -10.12
C THR A 211 -15.64 2.04 -9.43
N CYS A 212 -14.46 1.61 -9.00
CA CYS A 212 -13.38 2.48 -8.58
C CYS A 212 -12.18 2.28 -9.51
N ASN A 213 -11.71 3.37 -10.13
CA ASN A 213 -10.51 3.35 -10.96
C ASN A 213 -9.29 3.66 -10.09
N ILE A 214 -8.27 2.81 -10.20
CA ILE A 214 -6.93 3.04 -9.65
C ILE A 214 -5.95 3.15 -10.82
N TYR A 215 -5.08 4.15 -10.78
CA TYR A 215 -4.12 4.46 -11.82
C TYR A 215 -2.74 4.01 -11.35
N CYS A 216 -2.22 2.96 -11.99
CA CYS A 216 -0.89 2.42 -11.74
C CYS A 216 0.13 3.25 -12.53
N MET A 217 1.17 3.72 -11.87
CA MET A 217 2.25 4.47 -12.50
C MET A 217 3.62 3.94 -12.07
N THR A 218 4.57 3.99 -12.99
CA THR A 218 5.98 3.62 -12.76
C THR A 218 6.86 4.84 -12.97
N ARG A 219 8.07 4.81 -12.41
CA ARG A 219 9.10 5.80 -12.69
C ARG A 219 10.42 5.09 -12.83
N GLU A 220 11.11 5.36 -13.93
CA GLU A 220 12.48 4.94 -14.15
C GLU A 220 13.44 5.79 -13.29
N PRO A 221 14.58 5.23 -12.84
CA PRO A 221 15.60 6.02 -12.17
C PRO A 221 16.14 7.09 -13.13
N GLN A 222 16.22 8.32 -12.65
CA GLN A 222 16.73 9.45 -13.41
C GLN A 222 18.22 9.59 -13.10
N THR A 223 19.08 9.17 -14.03
CA THR A 223 20.51 9.46 -13.93
C THR A 223 20.72 10.95 -14.18
N ASP A 224 21.38 11.64 -13.26
CA ASP A 224 21.83 13.00 -13.49
C ASP A 224 22.77 13.00 -14.71
N SER A 225 22.27 13.46 -15.86
CA SER A 225 23.05 13.66 -17.09
C SER A 225 24.00 14.86 -17.00
N LYS A 226 24.51 15.15 -15.79
CA LYS A 226 25.54 16.16 -15.51
C LYS A 226 26.58 15.61 -14.53
N GLY A 227 27.36 14.65 -15.01
CA GLY A 227 28.56 14.16 -14.34
C GLY A 227 29.51 13.58 -15.37
N SER A 228 30.60 14.31 -15.62
CA SER A 228 31.73 13.99 -16.50
C SER A 228 31.96 12.50 -16.74
N LYS A 229 32.14 12.13 -18.02
CA LYS A 229 32.98 10.97 -18.38
C LYS A 229 34.25 11.08 -17.54
N LYS A 230 34.41 10.19 -16.57
CA LYS A 230 35.71 9.75 -16.12
C LYS A 230 35.83 8.34 -16.68
N ASP A 231 36.70 8.24 -17.67
CA ASP A 231 37.15 6.97 -18.21
C ASP A 231 37.64 6.12 -17.03
N VAL A 232 36.91 5.05 -16.73
CA VAL A 232 37.46 3.94 -15.94
C VAL A 232 37.77 2.85 -16.95
N HIS A 233 39.03 2.88 -17.38
CA HIS A 233 39.69 1.78 -18.06
C HIS A 233 39.67 0.53 -17.17
N GLY A 234 39.30 -0.59 -17.78
CA GLY A 234 39.79 -1.93 -17.46
C GLY A 234 39.33 -2.54 -16.15
N LEU A 235 38.45 -3.53 -16.22
CA LEU A 235 38.78 -4.91 -15.85
C LEU A 235 37.75 -5.83 -16.53
N ASP A 236 38.26 -6.58 -17.51
CA ASP A 236 37.59 -7.69 -18.17
C ASP A 236 37.30 -8.84 -17.18
N GLU A 237 36.12 -9.44 -17.28
CA GLU A 237 35.93 -10.87 -17.60
C GLU A 237 34.42 -11.25 -17.49
N PRO A 238 33.87 -11.99 -18.46
CA PRO A 238 32.45 -12.32 -18.54
C PRO A 238 32.12 -13.62 -17.80
N PHE A 239 31.20 -13.59 -16.85
CA PHE A 239 30.67 -14.83 -16.25
C PHE A 239 29.52 -15.38 -17.10
N CYS A 240 29.83 -16.40 -17.89
CA CYS A 240 28.89 -17.27 -18.58
C CYS A 240 28.06 -18.08 -17.57
N VAL A 241 26.75 -18.16 -17.74
CA VAL A 241 25.95 -19.27 -17.19
C VAL A 241 25.03 -19.79 -18.28
N ASN A 242 25.31 -21.02 -18.71
CA ASN A 242 24.47 -21.82 -19.60
C ASN A 242 23.14 -22.18 -18.91
N GLU A 243 22.12 -22.32 -19.75
CA GLU A 243 20.86 -22.99 -19.46
C GLU A 243 21.03 -24.34 -18.75
N LEU A 244 20.14 -24.65 -17.81
CA LEU A 244 19.57 -25.98 -17.65
C LEU A 244 18.17 -25.88 -17.02
N GLU A 245 17.25 -26.58 -17.67
CA GLU A 245 15.81 -26.65 -17.46
C GLU A 245 15.37 -27.29 -16.12
N ASN A 246 14.07 -27.11 -15.86
CA ASN A 246 13.18 -27.95 -15.05
C ASN A 246 13.37 -27.96 -13.53
N SER A 247 12.44 -27.31 -12.83
CA SER A 247 11.52 -28.01 -11.92
C SER A 247 10.50 -27.06 -11.28
N SER A 248 9.22 -27.41 -11.46
CA SER A 248 8.12 -27.28 -10.48
C SER A 248 8.24 -26.24 -9.34
N VAL A 249 7.46 -25.16 -9.45
CA VAL A 249 6.76 -24.35 -8.39
C VAL A 249 7.07 -24.76 -6.92
N PRO A 250 7.47 -23.82 -6.02
CA PRO A 250 6.48 -23.16 -5.15
C PRO A 250 6.78 -21.72 -4.62
N ARG A 251 5.68 -20.97 -4.41
CA ARG A 251 5.44 -19.90 -3.40
C ARG A 251 6.15 -18.55 -3.56
N LEU A 252 5.47 -17.63 -4.26
CA LEU A 252 5.70 -16.19 -4.15
C LEU A 252 5.25 -15.65 -2.77
N GLY A 253 6.15 -14.91 -2.12
CA GLY A 253 5.83 -13.68 -1.36
C GLY A 253 4.83 -13.79 -0.20
N MET A 254 5.20 -14.50 0.87
CA MET A 254 4.36 -14.72 2.06
C MET A 254 4.15 -13.48 2.96
N ALA A 255 4.88 -12.38 2.73
CA ALA A 255 4.85 -11.16 3.56
C ALA A 255 3.55 -10.32 3.45
N TRP A 256 2.69 -10.58 2.46
CA TRP A 256 1.39 -9.90 2.30
C TRP A 256 0.20 -10.86 2.37
N PHE A 257 0.46 -12.16 2.48
CA PHE A 257 -0.53 -13.25 2.43
C PHE A 257 -1.24 -13.51 3.79
N VAL A 258 -0.69 -13.01 4.90
CA VAL A 258 -1.15 -13.40 6.24
C VAL A 258 -2.42 -12.64 6.70
N GLN A 259 -2.87 -11.60 6.00
CA GLN A 259 -4.07 -10.87 6.44
C GLN A 259 -5.40 -11.61 6.24
N SER A 260 -5.44 -12.76 5.54
CA SER A 260 -6.72 -13.42 5.24
C SER A 260 -6.74 -14.96 5.10
N SER A 261 -5.61 -15.62 4.81
CA SER A 261 -5.71 -16.98 4.24
C SER A 261 -5.64 -18.16 5.24
N LEU A 262 -5.15 -17.97 6.48
CA LEU A 262 -5.01 -19.10 7.41
C LEU A 262 -6.32 -19.49 8.13
N ALA A 263 -7.23 -18.53 8.35
CA ALA A 263 -8.56 -18.83 8.91
C ALA A 263 -9.38 -19.72 7.97
N LEU A 264 -9.20 -19.57 6.65
CA LEU A 264 -9.82 -20.44 5.65
C LEU A 264 -9.10 -21.78 5.54
N SER A 265 -7.76 -21.85 5.64
CA SER A 265 -7.06 -23.14 5.49
C SER A 265 -7.30 -24.12 6.64
N VAL A 266 -7.66 -23.65 7.84
CA VAL A 266 -8.03 -24.51 8.97
C VAL A 266 -9.49 -24.98 8.84
N VAL A 267 -10.40 -24.15 8.32
CA VAL A 267 -11.80 -24.51 8.06
C VAL A 267 -11.96 -25.37 6.80
N ARG A 268 -11.09 -25.20 5.79
CA ARG A 268 -11.11 -25.99 4.55
C ARG A 268 -10.49 -27.38 4.69
N LYS A 269 -9.75 -27.63 5.79
CA LYS A 269 -9.15 -28.95 6.11
C LYS A 269 -10.12 -29.91 6.82
N SER A 270 -11.26 -29.45 7.30
CA SER A 270 -12.38 -30.32 7.70
C SER A 270 -13.28 -30.55 6.49
N GLY A 271 -12.93 -31.53 5.66
CA GLY A 271 -13.69 -31.90 4.47
C GLY A 271 -15.13 -32.29 4.80
N LYS A 272 -16.07 -31.39 4.53
CA LYS A 272 -17.49 -31.64 4.22
C LYS A 272 -18.10 -30.33 3.74
N LEU A 273 -19.04 -30.44 2.79
CA LEU A 273 -19.88 -29.38 2.19
C LEU A 273 -19.43 -28.86 0.81
N SER A 274 -19.24 -29.79 -0.14
CA SER A 274 -19.67 -29.57 -1.53
C SER A 274 -21.11 -30.09 -1.68
N LYS A 275 -22.12 -29.29 -1.28
CA LYS A 275 -23.55 -29.44 -1.68
C LYS A 275 -24.54 -28.45 -1.01
N ILE A 276 -24.08 -27.38 -0.36
CA ILE A 276 -24.98 -26.33 0.19
C ILE A 276 -24.61 -24.98 -0.45
N SER A 277 -24.66 -24.89 -1.77
CA SER A 277 -24.40 -23.63 -2.49
C SER A 277 -25.59 -23.14 -3.32
N GLU A 278 -26.79 -23.69 -3.14
CA GLU A 278 -27.97 -23.28 -3.93
C GLU A 278 -29.26 -23.12 -3.09
N GLN A 279 -29.19 -23.19 -1.75
CA GLN A 279 -30.42 -23.26 -0.94
C GLN A 279 -30.44 -22.45 0.36
N THR A 280 -29.57 -21.45 0.54
CA THR A 280 -29.60 -20.58 1.74
C THR A 280 -29.69 -19.08 1.46
N GLU A 281 -29.94 -18.68 0.21
CA GLU A 281 -30.15 -17.27 -0.17
C GLU A 281 -31.57 -16.75 0.10
N ASN A 282 -32.51 -17.57 0.60
CA ASN A 282 -33.93 -17.17 0.76
C ASN A 282 -34.49 -17.16 2.21
N ASP A 283 -33.69 -17.40 3.25
CA ASP A 283 -34.23 -17.58 4.63
C ASP A 283 -33.76 -16.56 5.69
N TRP A 284 -32.97 -15.54 5.32
CA TRP A 284 -32.49 -14.54 6.31
C TRP A 284 -33.32 -13.26 6.41
N ASP A 285 -34.31 -13.05 5.53
CA ASP A 285 -35.18 -11.86 5.56
C ASP A 285 -36.40 -11.99 6.50
N ASN A 286 -36.57 -13.11 7.23
CA ASN A 286 -37.80 -13.38 8.00
C ASN A 286 -37.63 -13.71 9.49
N VAL A 287 -36.49 -13.40 10.12
CA VAL A 287 -36.36 -13.57 11.58
C VAL A 287 -36.60 -12.25 12.31
N GLN A 288 -37.88 -11.99 12.61
CA GLN A 288 -38.29 -11.10 13.70
C GLN A 288 -37.84 -11.72 15.03
N VAL A 289 -37.13 -10.96 15.88
CA VAL A 289 -36.90 -11.35 17.29
C VAL A 289 -37.56 -10.30 18.20
N PRO A 290 -38.36 -10.72 19.21
CA PRO A 290 -39.21 -9.83 20.00
C PRO A 290 -38.41 -9.05 21.04
N GLY A 291 -38.91 -7.86 21.38
CA GLY A 291 -38.23 -6.93 22.28
C GLY A 291 -38.06 -7.42 23.72
N ARG A 292 -36.96 -6.96 24.32
CA ARG A 292 -36.90 -6.27 25.62
C ARG A 292 -35.56 -5.55 25.75
#